data_AF-A8NW21-F1
#
_entry.id   AF-A8NW21-F1
#
_cell.length_a   1.000
_cell.length_b   1.000
_cell.length_c   1.000
_cell.angle_alpha   90.00
_cell.angle_beta   90.00
_cell.angle_gamma   90.00
#
_symmetry.space_group_name_H-M   'P 1'
#
loop_
_entity.id
_entity.type
_entity.pdbx_description
1 polymer ?
#
loop_
_entity_poly.entity_id
_entity_poly.type
_entity_poly.pdbx_seq_one_letter_code
_entity_poly.pdbx_strand_id
1 'polypeptide(L)'
;MSSTLIRRSLQRPVFRQRGVRFSSTNTEAAQKKAQDTLANAQATAEKVWASTLKLLGPIGETAGRMLGSYKQPLLYNLAVARELAKQVYVAERLQPPTLDAVKAAYKSLWSQVSSPAAIRQFAASGQVAQVGVYGLQAYTIFKIGEILGRRSLVGYNIQ
;
A
#
# COMPACT_ATOMS: atom_id res chain seq x y z
N MET A 1 -63.94 -12.65 11.86
CA MET A 1 -63.17 -13.88 11.57
C MET A 1 -62.52 -13.70 10.20
N SER A 2 -61.21 -13.94 10.12
CA SER A 2 -60.37 -14.21 8.93
C SER A 2 -60.38 -13.21 7.75
N SER A 3 -59.34 -12.41 7.52
CA SER A 3 -58.08 -12.74 6.79
C SER A 3 -58.34 -13.21 5.35
N THR A 4 -57.79 -12.59 4.29
CA THR A 4 -56.36 -12.62 4.00
C THR A 4 -56.02 -11.61 2.88
N LEU A 5 -55.06 -10.72 3.15
CA LEU A 5 -54.50 -9.78 2.17
C LEU A 5 -53.46 -10.46 1.28
N ILE A 6 -53.55 -10.13 0.00
CA ILE A 6 -52.67 -10.47 -1.11
C ILE A 6 -51.23 -10.05 -0.80
N ARG A 7 -50.29 -11.01 -0.75
CA ARG A 7 -48.85 -10.72 -0.63
C ARG A 7 -48.14 -11.06 -1.93
N ARG A 8 -47.82 -10.01 -2.67
CA ARG A 8 -47.07 -9.97 -3.94
C ARG A 8 -45.66 -10.52 -3.75
N SER A 9 -45.28 -11.49 -4.58
CA SER A 9 -43.95 -12.06 -4.69
C SER A 9 -42.97 -11.08 -5.33
N LEU A 10 -41.93 -10.68 -4.62
CA LEU A 10 -40.72 -10.07 -5.19
C LEU A 10 -39.59 -11.10 -5.08
N GLN A 11 -39.32 -11.76 -6.21
CA GLN A 11 -38.17 -12.65 -6.38
C GLN A 11 -36.90 -11.79 -6.43
N ARG A 12 -36.06 -11.85 -5.40
CA ARG A 12 -34.68 -11.37 -5.44
C ARG A 12 -33.76 -12.52 -5.86
N PRO A 13 -32.91 -12.38 -6.88
CA PRO A 13 -31.85 -13.36 -7.12
C PRO A 13 -30.79 -13.23 -6.03
N VAL A 14 -30.69 -14.25 -5.17
CA VAL A 14 -29.59 -14.39 -4.22
C VAL A 14 -28.35 -14.79 -5.01
N PHE A 15 -27.32 -13.93 -5.01
CA PHE A 15 -25.98 -14.27 -5.44
C PHE A 15 -25.50 -15.51 -4.67
N ARG A 16 -25.41 -16.64 -5.38
CA ARG A 16 -24.91 -17.90 -4.85
C ARG A 16 -23.39 -17.81 -4.73
N GLN A 17 -22.89 -17.30 -3.61
CA GLN A 17 -21.47 -17.41 -3.26
C GLN A 17 -21.11 -18.90 -3.20
N ARG A 18 -20.30 -19.33 -4.15
CA ARG A 18 -19.72 -20.67 -4.21
C ARG A 18 -18.72 -20.77 -3.07
N GLY A 19 -19.18 -21.25 -1.91
CA GLY A 19 -18.32 -21.54 -0.78
C GLY A 19 -17.25 -22.55 -1.21
N VAL A 20 -16.00 -22.11 -1.25
CA VAL A 20 -14.83 -22.99 -1.31
C VAL A 20 -14.84 -23.79 -0.01
N ARG A 21 -15.29 -25.04 -0.09
CA ARG A 21 -15.22 -25.97 1.04
C ARG A 21 -13.76 -26.32 1.25
N PHE A 22 -13.13 -25.69 2.24
CA PHE A 22 -11.88 -26.20 2.78
C PHE A 22 -12.20 -27.51 3.51
N SER A 23 -11.64 -28.61 3.00
CA SER A 23 -11.76 -29.94 3.58
C SER A 23 -11.03 -29.96 4.93
N SER A 24 -11.79 -29.94 6.02
CA SER A 24 -11.30 -30.20 7.36
C SER A 24 -11.14 -31.71 7.54
N THR A 25 -9.89 -32.19 7.50
CA THR A 25 -9.53 -33.49 8.07
C THR A 25 -8.83 -33.23 9.41
N ASN A 26 -9.35 -33.86 10.47
CA ASN A 26 -8.95 -33.89 11.88
C ASN A 26 -7.51 -33.41 12.19
N THR A 27 -7.33 -32.25 12.84
CA THR A 27 -7.38 -31.98 14.31
C THR A 27 -6.19 -32.58 15.08
N GLU A 28 -5.54 -31.72 15.88
CA GLU A 28 -4.36 -31.94 16.73
C GLU A 28 -2.98 -31.66 16.10
N ALA A 29 -2.44 -32.45 15.17
CA ALA A 29 -1.04 -32.27 14.73
C ALA A 29 -0.80 -31.00 13.88
N ALA A 30 -1.75 -30.63 13.02
CA ALA A 30 -1.69 -29.41 12.21
C ALA A 30 -1.98 -28.14 13.04
N GLN A 31 -2.84 -28.25 14.06
CA GLN A 31 -3.10 -27.18 15.02
C GLN A 31 -1.92 -26.96 15.95
N LYS A 32 -1.24 -28.02 16.40
CA LYS A 32 0.00 -27.92 17.16
C LYS A 32 1.12 -27.30 16.34
N LYS A 33 1.32 -27.71 15.07
CA LYS A 33 2.31 -27.04 14.19
C LYS A 33 1.96 -25.59 13.87
N ALA A 34 0.67 -25.25 13.72
CA ALA A 34 0.24 -23.86 13.56
C ALA A 34 0.39 -23.05 14.85
N GLN A 35 0.18 -23.66 16.03
CA GLN A 35 0.45 -23.05 17.33
C GLN A 35 1.95 -22.91 17.57
N ASP A 36 2.78 -23.86 17.17
CA ASP A 36 4.23 -23.81 17.31
C ASP A 36 4.82 -22.77 16.36
N THR A 37 4.30 -22.64 15.13
CA THR A 37 4.76 -21.57 14.21
C THR A 37 4.24 -20.21 14.63
N LEU A 38 3.02 -20.12 15.15
CA LEU A 38 2.49 -18.88 15.71
C LEU A 38 3.20 -18.49 17.00
N ALA A 39 3.52 -19.44 17.88
CA ALA A 39 4.25 -19.20 19.13
C ALA A 39 5.71 -18.84 18.86
N ASN A 40 6.36 -19.48 17.87
CA ASN A 40 7.71 -19.09 17.46
C ASN A 40 7.72 -17.74 16.74
N ALA A 41 6.71 -17.44 15.92
CA ALA A 41 6.54 -16.14 15.29
C ALA A 41 6.21 -15.05 16.32
N GLN A 42 5.40 -15.36 17.34
CA GLN A 42 5.09 -14.48 18.47
C GLN A 42 6.32 -14.25 19.33
N ALA A 43 7.06 -15.30 19.71
CA ALA A 43 8.29 -15.17 20.47
C ALA A 43 9.37 -14.38 19.72
N THR A 44 9.43 -14.51 18.39
CA THR A 44 10.35 -13.73 17.55
C THR A 44 9.88 -12.29 17.41
N ALA A 45 8.58 -12.07 17.20
CA ALA A 45 7.98 -10.74 17.16
C ALA A 45 8.11 -10.03 18.50
N GLU A 46 7.93 -10.72 19.63
CA GLU A 46 8.11 -10.21 20.98
C GLU A 46 9.57 -9.87 21.27
N LYS A 47 10.54 -10.70 20.82
CA LYS A 47 11.96 -10.39 20.96
C LYS A 47 12.38 -9.19 20.12
N VAL A 48 11.93 -9.11 18.86
CA VAL A 48 12.19 -7.97 17.99
C VAL A 48 11.51 -6.73 18.55
N TRP A 49 10.25 -6.82 18.94
CA TRP A 49 9.50 -5.73 19.55
C TRP A 49 10.11 -5.28 20.86
N ALA A 50 10.55 -6.18 21.74
CA ALA A 50 11.23 -5.84 22.99
C ALA A 50 12.61 -5.20 22.73
N SER A 51 13.33 -5.62 21.69
CA SER A 51 14.62 -5.02 21.31
C SER A 51 14.44 -3.64 20.69
N THR A 52 13.43 -3.49 19.84
CA THR A 52 12.99 -2.21 19.27
C THR A 52 12.49 -1.28 20.38
N LEU A 53 11.67 -1.77 21.32
CA LEU A 53 11.21 -1.00 22.48
C LEU A 53 12.33 -0.64 23.44
N LYS A 54 13.37 -1.48 23.62
CA LYS A 54 14.54 -1.12 24.44
C LYS A 54 15.40 -0.05 23.78
N LEU A 55 15.56 -0.12 22.46
CA LEU A 55 16.38 0.81 21.68
C LEU A 55 15.66 2.15 21.45
N LEU A 56 14.34 2.12 21.30
CA LEU A 56 13.49 3.31 21.25
C LEU A 56 13.00 3.78 22.62
N GLY A 57 13.16 3.00 23.68
CA GLY A 57 12.66 3.27 25.03
C GLY A 57 13.07 4.64 25.58
N PRO A 58 14.38 4.99 25.64
CA PRO A 58 14.81 6.27 26.21
C PRO A 58 14.40 7.49 25.36
N ILE A 59 14.28 7.34 24.04
CA ILE A 59 13.87 8.42 23.13
C ILE A 59 12.34 8.56 23.10
N GLY A 60 11.63 7.43 23.08
CA GLY A 60 10.18 7.35 23.07
C GLY A 60 9.53 7.73 24.40
N GLU A 61 10.18 7.45 25.53
CA GLU A 61 9.74 7.94 26.83
C GLU A 61 9.97 9.45 26.99
N THR A 62 11.10 9.98 26.53
CA THR A 62 11.38 11.43 26.63
C THR A 62 10.48 12.25 25.70
N ALA A 63 10.39 11.85 24.42
CA ALA A 63 9.41 12.43 23.49
C ALA A 63 7.99 12.22 24.01
N GLY A 64 7.75 11.08 24.65
CA GLY A 64 6.46 10.74 25.20
C GLY A 64 6.05 11.55 26.44
N ARG A 65 7.01 11.95 27.27
CA ARG A 65 6.77 12.84 28.42
C ARG A 65 6.54 14.27 27.95
N MET A 66 7.25 14.72 26.90
CA MET A 66 7.02 16.05 26.29
C MET A 66 5.70 16.13 25.51
N LEU A 67 5.26 15.03 24.90
CA LEU A 67 3.99 14.96 24.17
C LEU A 67 2.77 14.67 25.06
N GLY A 68 2.97 14.33 26.35
CA GLY A 68 1.95 14.21 27.39
C GLY A 68 0.51 13.96 26.91
N SER A 69 -0.36 14.94 27.10
CA SER A 69 -1.78 14.93 26.69
C SER A 69 -2.02 15.02 25.17
N TYR A 70 -1.03 15.47 24.38
CA TYR A 70 -1.12 15.59 22.92
C TYR A 70 -0.85 14.27 22.17
N LYS A 71 -0.34 13.25 22.87
CA LYS A 71 -0.15 11.91 22.28
C LYS A 71 -1.43 11.37 21.66
N GLN A 72 -2.53 11.45 22.40
CA GLN A 72 -3.80 10.84 21.99
C GLN A 72 -4.37 11.47 20.72
N PRO A 73 -4.47 12.81 20.58
CA PRO A 73 -4.90 13.42 19.33
C PRO A 73 -3.90 13.22 18.18
N LEU A 74 -2.59 13.20 18.45
CA LEU A 74 -1.60 12.95 17.39
C LEU A 74 -1.69 11.52 16.84
N LEU A 75 -1.76 10.51 17.72
CA LEU A 75 -1.91 9.12 17.29
C LEU A 75 -3.21 8.91 16.53
N TYR A 76 -4.30 9.54 16.98
CA TYR A 76 -5.57 9.54 16.25
C TYR A 76 -5.42 10.16 14.86
N ASN A 77 -4.83 11.36 14.75
CA ASN A 77 -4.64 12.04 13.46
C ASN A 77 -3.73 11.25 12.52
N LEU A 78 -2.68 10.61 13.03
CA LEU A 78 -1.82 9.73 12.25
C LEU A 78 -2.57 8.48 11.78
N ALA A 79 -3.44 7.92 12.60
CA ALA A 79 -4.29 6.79 12.21
C ALA A 79 -5.25 7.19 11.09
N VAL A 80 -5.91 8.35 11.21
CA VAL A 80 -6.79 8.90 10.16
C VAL A 80 -5.99 9.18 8.89
N ALA A 81 -4.84 9.84 8.98
CA ALA A 81 -3.97 10.12 7.84
C ALA A 81 -3.50 8.84 7.15
N ARG A 82 -3.21 7.77 7.90
CA ARG A 82 -2.88 6.46 7.36
C ARG A 82 -4.05 5.86 6.57
N GLU A 83 -5.26 5.91 7.10
CA GLU A 83 -6.45 5.40 6.37
C GLU A 83 -6.73 6.22 5.11
N LEU A 84 -6.60 7.54 5.18
CA LEU A 84 -6.72 8.42 4.00
C LEU A 84 -5.65 8.08 2.96
N ALA A 85 -4.40 7.86 3.37
CA ALA A 85 -3.33 7.47 2.46
C ALA A 85 -3.63 6.13 1.75
N LYS A 86 -4.22 5.15 2.44
CA LYS A 86 -4.65 3.88 1.82
C LYS A 86 -5.76 4.09 0.80
N GLN A 87 -6.74 4.94 1.11
CA GLN A 87 -7.83 5.25 0.18
C GLN A 87 -7.29 5.90 -1.09
N VAL A 88 -6.40 6.89 -0.94
CA VAL A 88 -5.73 7.55 -2.07
C VAL A 88 -4.91 6.55 -2.88
N TYR A 89 -4.16 5.66 -2.23
CA TYR A 89 -3.37 4.64 -2.92
C TYR A 89 -4.20 3.78 -3.89
N VAL A 90 -5.38 3.34 -3.43
CA VAL A 90 -6.30 2.53 -4.25
C VAL A 90 -7.01 3.39 -5.29
N ALA A 91 -7.49 4.58 -4.92
CA ALA A 91 -8.23 5.48 -5.80
C ALA A 91 -7.38 5.98 -6.97
N GLU A 92 -6.14 6.38 -6.69
CA GLU A 92 -5.18 6.91 -7.68
C GLU A 92 -4.41 5.82 -8.42
N ARG A 93 -4.74 4.54 -8.17
CA ARG A 93 -4.06 3.37 -8.76
C ARG A 93 -2.54 3.47 -8.66
N LEU A 94 -2.02 3.84 -7.49
CA LEU A 94 -0.58 3.89 -7.21
C LEU A 94 0.07 2.50 -7.11
N GLN A 95 -0.72 1.44 -7.35
CA GLN A 95 -0.23 0.09 -7.51
C GLN A 95 0.67 -0.03 -8.76
N PRO A 96 1.75 -0.82 -8.70
CA PRO A 96 2.58 -1.05 -9.88
C PRO A 96 1.76 -1.51 -11.08
N PRO A 97 1.97 -0.92 -12.27
CA PRO A 97 1.24 -1.30 -13.47
C PRO A 97 1.61 -2.73 -13.91
N THR A 98 0.73 -3.34 -14.70
CA THR A 98 1.02 -4.64 -15.32
C THR A 98 2.12 -4.50 -16.37
N LEU A 99 2.86 -5.58 -16.63
CA LEU A 99 3.92 -5.58 -17.64
C LEU A 99 3.42 -5.19 -19.04
N ASP A 100 2.18 -5.55 -19.37
CA ASP A 100 1.58 -5.20 -20.66
C ASP A 100 1.26 -3.71 -20.75
N ALA A 101 0.83 -3.08 -19.65
CA ALA A 101 0.65 -1.63 -19.59
C ALA A 101 1.98 -0.89 -19.79
N VAL A 102 3.07 -1.38 -19.21
CA VAL A 102 4.41 -0.82 -19.41
C VAL A 102 4.85 -0.94 -20.88
N LYS A 103 4.69 -2.12 -21.49
CA LYS A 103 5.01 -2.33 -22.91
C LYS A 103 4.17 -1.44 -23.82
N ALA A 104 2.88 -1.30 -23.54
CA ALA A 104 1.98 -0.44 -24.31
C ALA A 104 2.39 1.03 -24.21
N ALA A 105 2.69 1.52 -23.00
CA ALA A 105 3.16 2.88 -22.78
C ALA A 105 4.47 3.15 -23.53
N TYR A 106 5.44 2.23 -23.47
CA TYR A 106 6.70 2.35 -24.19
C TYR A 106 6.49 2.40 -25.71
N LYS A 107 5.69 1.48 -26.27
CA LYS A 107 5.37 1.48 -27.71
C LYS A 107 4.71 2.78 -28.15
N SER A 108 3.75 3.28 -27.37
CA SER A 108 3.07 4.55 -27.65
C SER A 108 4.07 5.71 -27.64
N LEU A 109 4.89 5.81 -26.60
CA LEU A 109 5.88 6.88 -26.48
C LEU A 109 6.90 6.83 -27.63
N TRP A 110 7.40 5.64 -27.95
CA TRP A 110 8.35 5.45 -29.04
C TRP A 110 7.79 5.88 -30.39
N SER A 111 6.51 5.55 -30.67
CA SER A 111 5.85 5.97 -31.91
C SER A 111 5.69 7.48 -32.03
N GLN A 112 5.45 8.17 -30.92
CA GLN A 112 5.30 9.63 -30.87
C GLN A 112 6.64 10.33 -31.03
N VAL A 113 7.69 9.85 -30.35
CA VAL A 113 9.03 10.45 -30.43
C VAL A 113 9.72 10.14 -31.76
N SER A 114 9.39 9.01 -32.40
CA SER A 114 9.94 8.68 -33.73
C SER A 114 9.34 9.53 -34.86
N SER A 115 8.26 10.27 -34.61
CA SER A 115 7.59 11.10 -35.62
C SER A 115 8.03 12.57 -35.52
N PRO A 116 8.68 13.13 -36.55
CA PRO A 116 9.09 14.54 -36.56
C PRO A 116 7.90 15.51 -36.43
N ALA A 117 6.73 15.12 -36.96
CA ALA A 117 5.52 15.93 -36.86
C ALA A 117 5.01 16.01 -35.41
N ALA A 118 5.04 14.91 -34.68
CA ALA A 118 4.62 14.85 -33.28
C ALA A 118 5.56 15.66 -32.37
N ILE A 119 6.87 15.62 -32.62
CA ILE A 119 7.84 16.46 -31.87
C ILE A 119 7.58 17.94 -32.12
N ARG A 120 7.37 18.35 -33.38
CA ARG A 120 7.07 19.77 -33.70
C ARG A 120 5.77 20.23 -33.05
N GLN A 121 4.74 19.40 -33.08
CA GLN A 121 3.46 19.69 -32.43
C GLN A 121 3.63 19.77 -30.90
N PHE A 122 4.43 18.90 -30.29
CA PHE A 122 4.73 18.92 -28.86
C PHE A 122 5.52 20.17 -28.46
N ALA A 123 6.49 20.61 -29.27
CA ALA A 123 7.21 21.85 -29.01
C ALA A 123 6.29 23.08 -29.11
N ALA A 124 5.36 23.08 -30.07
CA ALA A 124 4.39 24.16 -30.26
C ALA A 124 3.24 24.16 -29.22
N SER A 125 2.99 23.03 -28.54
CA SER A 125 1.88 22.90 -27.59
C SER A 125 2.12 23.62 -26.25
N GLY A 126 3.34 24.10 -26.00
CA GLY A 126 3.71 24.74 -24.73
C GLY A 126 3.85 23.77 -23.54
N GLN A 127 3.72 22.46 -23.75
CA GLN A 127 3.74 21.45 -22.69
C GLN A 127 5.14 21.05 -22.21
N VAL A 128 6.19 21.66 -22.77
CA VAL A 128 7.59 21.36 -22.46
C VAL A 128 7.89 21.53 -20.97
N ALA A 129 7.36 22.60 -20.35
CA ALA A 129 7.55 22.85 -18.92
C ALA A 129 6.90 21.75 -18.06
N GLN A 130 5.68 21.31 -18.42
CA GLN A 130 4.98 20.25 -17.71
C GLN A 130 5.74 18.92 -17.79
N VAL A 131 6.25 18.57 -18.97
CA VAL A 131 7.08 17.36 -19.14
C VAL A 131 8.39 17.48 -18.37
N GLY A 132 9.00 18.67 -18.30
CA GLY A 132 10.16 18.92 -17.45
C GLY A 132 9.87 18.68 -15.96
N VAL A 133 8.73 19.15 -15.46
CA VAL A 133 8.27 18.89 -14.09
C VAL A 133 8.07 17.40 -13.85
N TYR A 134 7.44 16.68 -14.79
CA TYR A 134 7.28 15.23 -14.68
C TYR A 134 8.63 14.49 -14.74
N GLY A 135 9.59 14.97 -15.53
CA GLY A 135 10.96 14.45 -15.54
C GLY A 135 11.64 14.62 -14.17
N LEU A 136 11.47 15.78 -13.53
CA LEU A 136 11.99 16.01 -12.18
C LEU A 136 11.31 15.12 -11.13
N GLN A 137 10.00 14.90 -11.23
CA GLN A 137 9.28 13.97 -10.37
C GLN A 137 9.80 12.54 -10.55
N ALA A 138 9.98 12.08 -11.79
CA ALA A 138 10.54 10.76 -12.08
C ALA A 138 11.97 10.61 -11.53
N TYR A 139 12.82 11.64 -11.69
CA TYR A 139 14.16 11.66 -11.11
C TYR A 139 14.13 11.58 -9.58
N THR A 140 13.19 12.26 -8.94
CA THR A 140 13.00 12.22 -7.49
C THR A 140 12.61 10.82 -7.02
N ILE A 141 11.65 10.16 -7.69
CA ILE A 141 11.25 8.77 -7.40
C ILE A 141 12.44 7.82 -7.58
N PHE A 142 13.24 7.99 -8.63
CA PHE A 142 14.46 7.22 -8.84
C PHE A 142 15.45 7.35 -7.67
N LYS A 143 15.67 8.58 -7.16
CA LYS A 143 16.55 8.81 -6.00
C LYS A 143 15.99 8.22 -4.70
N ILE A 144 14.66 8.23 -4.50
CA ILE A 144 14.04 7.49 -3.40
C ILE A 144 14.33 5.99 -3.53
N GLY A 145 14.25 5.44 -4.75
CA GLY A 145 14.65 4.07 -5.05
C GLY A 145 16.11 3.77 -4.68
N GLU A 146 17.04 4.66 -5.01
CA GLU A 146 18.45 4.54 -4.59
C GLU A 146 18.61 4.55 -3.06
N ILE A 147 17.90 5.44 -2.35
CA ILE A 147 17.91 5.51 -0.88
C ILE A 147 17.43 4.18 -0.28
N LEU A 148 16.35 3.61 -0.81
CA LEU A 148 15.83 2.31 -0.38
C LEU A 148 16.79 1.17 -0.71
N GLY A 149 17.37 1.17 -1.92
CA GLY A 149 18.33 0.16 -2.36
C GLY A 149 19.61 0.15 -1.53
N ARG A 150 20.15 1.32 -1.18
CA ARG A 150 21.34 1.45 -0.32
C ARG A 150 21.03 1.45 1.18
N ARG A 151 19.74 1.51 1.56
CA ARG A 151 19.23 1.57 2.94
C ARG A 151 19.88 2.67 3.80
N SER A 152 20.29 3.78 3.17
CA SER A 152 20.92 4.94 3.81
C SER A 152 20.33 6.23 3.25
N LEU A 153 20.01 7.17 4.14
CA LEU A 153 19.50 8.48 3.74
C LEU A 153 20.60 9.34 3.09
N VAL A 154 21.84 9.26 3.58
CA VAL A 154 22.97 10.08 3.14
C VAL A 154 24.17 9.19 2.82
N GLY A 155 24.69 9.32 1.60
CA GLY A 155 25.89 8.59 1.15
C GLY A 155 25.79 7.06 1.19
N TYR A 156 26.92 6.41 0.89
CA TYR A 156 27.13 4.98 1.17
C TYR A 156 27.81 4.85 2.52
N ASN A 157 27.38 3.87 3.32
CA ASN A 157 28.08 3.50 4.54
C ASN A 157 29.33 2.71 4.15
N ILE A 158 30.43 3.43 3.94
CA ILE A 158 31.77 2.86 3.82
C ILE A 158 32.44 2.92 5.20
N GLN A 159 32.37 1.81 5.92
CA GLN A 159 33.12 1.54 7.15
C GLN A 159 33.80 0.18 7.00
#